data_AF-A0A374TBB4-F1
#
_entry.id   AF-A0A374TBB4-F1
#
_cell.length_a   1.000
_cell.length_b   1.000
_cell.length_c   1.000
_cell.angle_alpha   90.00
_cell.angle_beta   90.00
_cell.angle_gamma   90.00
#
_symmetry.space_group_name_H-M   'P 1'
#
loop_
_entity.id
_entity.type
_entity.pdbx_description
1 polymer ?
#
loop_
_entity_poly.entity_id
_entity_poly.type
_entity_poly.pdbx_seq_one_letter_code
_entity_poly.pdbx_strand_id
1 'polypeptide(L)'
;MDRNQAKEFYPILQAYAEGKVIETRTDPSTLKRKDTPNDWTEMKEIEYWNNTEYRIKPEPKYRPFANAEECWAEMLKHQPFGWIKCKEGYFNIVYVDDYYVGLADPDGSSISLASKNSYQDNTFADGTPFGIKS
;
A
#
# COMPACT_ATOMS: atom_id res chain seq x y z
N MET A 1 29.70 -1.76 -13.44
CA MET A 1 29.53 -1.37 -12.03
C MET A 1 30.90 -1.38 -11.34
N ASP A 2 31.30 -0.27 -10.74
CA ASP A 2 32.47 -0.20 -9.84
C ASP A 2 32.11 -0.59 -8.40
N ARG A 3 33.08 -0.57 -7.48
CA ARG A 3 32.87 -0.97 -6.07
C ARG A 3 31.91 -0.06 -5.30
N ASN A 4 31.81 1.22 -5.65
CA ASN A 4 30.89 2.16 -5.00
C ASN A 4 29.47 1.95 -5.53
N GLN A 5 29.32 1.86 -6.85
CA GLN A 5 28.04 1.52 -7.48
C GLN A 5 27.52 0.16 -6.98
N ALA A 6 28.41 -0.82 -6.75
CA ALA A 6 28.05 -2.10 -6.18
C ALA A 6 27.49 -1.99 -4.75
N LYS A 7 28.05 -1.11 -3.91
CA LYS A 7 27.55 -0.86 -2.55
C LYS A 7 26.17 -0.21 -2.57
N GLU A 8 25.92 0.70 -3.51
CA GLU A 8 24.62 1.36 -3.66
C GLU A 8 23.55 0.40 -4.21
N PHE A 9 23.93 -0.49 -5.13
CA PHE A 9 23.01 -1.46 -5.72
C PHE A 9 22.75 -2.69 -4.82
N TYR A 10 23.68 -3.02 -3.91
CA TYR A 10 23.58 -4.18 -3.04
C TYR A 10 22.28 -4.26 -2.20
N PRO A 11 21.79 -3.18 -1.57
CA PRO A 11 20.49 -3.19 -0.88
C PRO A 11 19.30 -3.57 -1.79
N ILE A 12 19.33 -3.18 -3.07
CA ILE A 12 18.29 -3.54 -4.04
C ILE A 12 18.34 -5.03 -4.35
N LEU A 13 19.54 -5.58 -4.57
CA LEU A 13 19.74 -7.03 -4.76
C LEU A 13 19.28 -7.83 -3.55
N GLN A 14 19.59 -7.36 -2.34
CA GLN A 14 19.13 -8.01 -1.11
C GLN A 14 17.60 -8.00 -1.02
N ALA A 15 16.97 -6.86 -1.26
CA ALA A 15 15.51 -6.74 -1.24
C ALA A 15 14.84 -7.64 -2.30
N TYR A 16 15.42 -7.75 -3.49
CA TYR A 16 14.96 -8.66 -4.53
C TYR A 16 15.05 -10.12 -4.08
N ALA A 17 16.18 -10.52 -3.46
CA ALA A 17 16.34 -11.87 -2.92
C ALA A 17 15.37 -12.18 -1.76
N GLU A 18 14.93 -11.17 -1.01
CA GLU A 18 13.88 -11.26 0.01
C GLU A 18 12.46 -11.28 -0.57
N GLY A 19 12.30 -11.19 -1.89
CA GLY A 19 11.00 -11.22 -2.58
C GLY A 19 10.26 -9.88 -2.59
N LYS A 20 10.92 -8.76 -2.26
CA LYS A 20 10.31 -7.43 -2.34
C LYS A 20 10.20 -6.98 -3.79
N VAL A 21 9.15 -6.20 -4.08
CA VAL A 21 8.96 -5.61 -5.41
C VAL A 21 9.98 -4.49 -5.61
N ILE A 22 10.73 -4.57 -6.70
CA ILE A 22 11.66 -3.52 -7.13
C ILE A 22 11.01 -2.73 -8.25
N GLU A 23 11.13 -1.41 -8.19
CA GLU A 23 10.73 -0.50 -9.26
C GLU A 23 11.95 0.19 -9.85
N THR A 24 11.87 0.47 -11.14
CA THR A 24 12.90 1.17 -11.90
C THR A 24 12.31 2.32 -12.69
N ARG A 25 13.15 3.31 -13.00
CA ARG A 25 12.87 4.34 -14.01
C ARG A 25 14.18 4.79 -14.65
N THR A 26 14.10 5.45 -15.79
CA THR A 26 15.30 6.05 -16.39
C THR A 26 15.81 7.16 -15.49
N ASP A 27 17.12 7.30 -15.34
CA ASP A 27 17.72 8.43 -14.60
C ASP A 27 17.26 9.74 -15.27
N PRO A 28 16.52 10.61 -14.54
CA PRO A 28 16.01 11.86 -15.10
C PRO A 28 17.09 12.79 -15.66
N SER A 29 18.33 12.70 -15.17
CA SER A 29 19.47 13.48 -15.66
C SER A 29 19.91 13.06 -17.07
N THR A 30 19.58 11.83 -17.48
CA THR A 30 19.93 11.26 -18.78
C THR A 30 18.84 11.45 -19.85
N LEU A 31 17.66 11.95 -19.46
CA LEU A 31 16.55 12.19 -20.38
C LEU A 31 16.87 13.33 -21.35
N LYS A 32 16.72 13.06 -22.66
CA LYS A 32 16.91 14.08 -23.72
C LYS A 32 15.88 15.19 -23.67
N ARG A 33 14.67 14.91 -23.17
CA ARG A 33 13.61 15.91 -22.98
C ARG A 33 12.97 15.73 -21.61
N LYS A 34 12.82 16.82 -20.87
CA LYS A 34 12.30 16.81 -19.48
C LYS A 34 10.81 16.48 -19.39
N ASP A 35 10.08 16.57 -20.49
CA ASP A 35 8.66 16.22 -20.62
C ASP A 35 8.43 14.74 -20.99
N THR A 36 9.49 13.95 -21.16
CA THR A 36 9.37 12.51 -21.42
C THR A 36 8.76 11.84 -20.17
N PRO A 37 7.63 11.11 -20.30
CA PRO A 37 7.08 10.32 -19.19
C PRO A 37 8.14 9.35 -18.65
N ASN A 38 8.30 9.31 -17.33
CA ASN A 38 9.36 8.55 -16.67
C ASN A 38 8.91 8.05 -15.29
N ASP A 39 7.76 7.37 -15.30
CA ASP A 39 7.16 6.79 -14.10
C ASP A 39 7.90 5.53 -13.66
N TRP A 40 7.77 5.22 -12.37
CA TRP A 40 8.30 3.99 -11.79
C TRP A 40 7.57 2.77 -12.34
N THR A 41 8.34 1.77 -12.77
CA THR A 41 7.82 0.52 -13.34
C THR A 41 8.41 -0.68 -12.60
N GLU A 42 7.58 -1.66 -12.27
CA GLU A 42 8.01 -2.89 -11.60
C GLU A 42 8.98 -3.70 -12.47
N MET A 43 10.09 -4.14 -11.87
CA MET A 43 11.13 -4.94 -12.51
C MET A 43 10.99 -6.40 -12.06
N LYS A 44 10.68 -7.30 -13.00
CA LYS A 44 10.49 -8.74 -12.72
C LYS A 44 11.80 -9.52 -12.63
N GLU A 45 12.78 -9.12 -13.42
CA GLU A 45 14.12 -9.71 -13.47
C GLU A 45 15.14 -8.62 -13.16
N ILE A 46 16.06 -8.87 -12.25
CA ILE A 46 17.00 -7.84 -11.80
C ILE A 46 18.24 -7.76 -12.70
N GLU A 47 18.46 -6.60 -13.30
CA GLU A 47 19.64 -6.25 -14.09
C GLU A 47 20.13 -4.86 -13.69
N TYR A 48 21.45 -4.65 -13.75
CA TYR A 48 22.07 -3.35 -13.47
C TYR A 48 22.27 -2.54 -14.77
N TRP A 49 21.68 -1.35 -14.83
CA TRP A 49 21.77 -0.39 -15.93
C TRP A 49 22.29 0.95 -15.40
N ASN A 50 23.33 1.49 -16.06
CA ASN A 50 24.00 2.73 -15.61
C ASN A 50 23.11 3.98 -15.66
N ASN A 51 22.06 3.98 -16.48
CA ASN A 51 21.15 5.11 -16.69
C ASN A 51 19.77 4.89 -16.05
N THR A 52 19.72 4.09 -14.98
CA THR A 52 18.48 3.67 -14.34
C THR A 52 18.56 3.91 -12.85
N GLU A 53 17.51 4.46 -12.29
CA GLU A 53 17.31 4.53 -10.85
C GLU A 53 16.51 3.31 -10.39
N TYR A 54 16.87 2.80 -9.22
CA TYR A 54 16.24 1.66 -8.59
C TYR A 54 15.66 2.08 -7.25
N ARG A 55 14.48 1.55 -6.91
CA ARG A 55 13.96 1.61 -5.55
C ARG A 55 13.24 0.33 -5.19
N ILE A 56 13.22 0.03 -3.91
CA ILE A 56 12.25 -0.90 -3.35
C ILE A 56 10.90 -0.18 -3.46
N LYS A 57 9.88 -0.85 -4.03
CA LYS A 57 8.54 -0.30 -4.11
C LYS A 57 8.11 0.13 -2.70
N PRO A 58 7.79 1.41 -2.48
CA PRO A 58 7.37 1.84 -1.17
C PRO A 58 6.06 1.15 -0.84
N GLU A 59 6.10 0.23 0.13
CA GLU A 59 4.87 -0.28 0.72
C GLU A 59 4.25 0.85 1.53
N PRO A 60 3.02 1.25 1.21
CA PRO A 60 2.34 2.22 2.04
C PRO A 60 2.18 1.60 3.43
N LYS A 61 2.79 2.24 4.41
CA LYS A 61 2.64 1.87 5.81
C LYS A 61 1.29 2.43 6.25
N TYR A 62 0.47 1.57 6.85
CA TYR A 62 -0.79 1.97 7.45
C TYR A 62 -0.73 1.70 8.94
N ARG A 63 -1.39 2.57 9.70
CA ARG A 63 -1.59 2.40 11.13
C ARG A 63 -3.07 2.26 11.45
N PRO A 64 -3.40 1.66 12.61
CA PRO A 64 -4.73 1.72 13.18
C PRO A 64 -5.23 3.14 13.38
N PHE A 65 -6.56 3.29 13.39
CA PHE A 65 -7.22 4.49 13.88
C PHE A 65 -6.95 4.64 15.39
N ALA A 66 -6.77 5.88 15.84
CA ALA A 66 -6.56 6.21 17.23
C ALA A 66 -7.85 6.09 18.06
N ASN A 67 -9.00 6.36 17.45
CA ASN A 67 -10.32 6.32 18.06
C ASN A 67 -11.43 6.27 16.98
N ALA A 68 -12.68 6.13 17.42
CA ALA A 68 -13.84 6.10 16.53
C ALA A 68 -14.01 7.37 15.68
N GLU A 69 -13.66 8.54 16.22
CA GLU A 69 -13.78 9.84 15.53
C GLU A 69 -12.82 9.93 14.33
N GLU A 70 -11.56 9.50 14.51
CA GLU A 70 -10.57 9.45 13.42
C GLU A 70 -11.01 8.46 12.33
N CYS A 71 -11.52 7.30 12.73
CA CYS A 71 -12.08 6.33 11.79
C CYS A 71 -13.22 6.95 10.99
N TRP A 72 -14.18 7.60 11.66
CA TRP A 72 -15.32 8.23 11.00
C TRP A 72 -14.90 9.32 10.01
N ALA A 73 -13.97 10.19 10.40
CA ALA A 73 -13.45 11.25 9.54
C ALA A 73 -12.72 10.71 8.30
N GLU A 74 -12.00 9.59 8.43
CA GLU A 74 -11.37 8.94 7.29
C GLU A 74 -12.41 8.32 6.35
N MET A 75 -13.39 7.58 6.88
CA MET A 75 -14.44 6.95 6.07
C MET A 75 -15.19 7.93 5.16
N LEU A 76 -15.43 9.16 5.62
CA LEU A 76 -16.11 10.20 4.84
C LEU A 76 -15.37 10.59 3.55
N LYS A 77 -14.08 10.26 3.44
CA LYS A 77 -13.25 10.52 2.25
C LYS A 77 -13.42 9.46 1.16
N HIS A 78 -13.99 8.31 1.48
CA HIS A 78 -14.04 7.14 0.61
C HIS A 78 -15.45 6.89 0.06
N GLN A 79 -15.53 6.36 -1.16
CA GLN A 79 -16.79 6.03 -1.82
C GLN A 79 -16.78 4.61 -2.40
N PRO A 80 -17.91 3.87 -2.29
CA PRO A 80 -19.11 4.21 -1.51
C PRO A 80 -18.87 4.22 0.01
N PHE A 81 -19.51 5.16 0.70
CA PHE A 81 -19.35 5.35 2.15
C PHE A 81 -19.70 4.08 2.95
N GLY A 82 -18.84 3.74 3.91
CA GLY A 82 -19.05 2.63 4.84
C GLY A 82 -18.90 1.24 4.22
N TRP A 83 -18.37 1.11 3.00
CA TRP A 83 -18.14 -0.20 2.37
C TRP A 83 -16.66 -0.60 2.44
N ILE A 84 -16.46 -1.81 2.95
CA ILE A 84 -15.16 -2.46 3.06
C ILE A 84 -15.13 -3.67 2.14
N LYS A 85 -14.00 -3.86 1.48
CA LYS A 85 -13.69 -5.03 0.67
C LYS A 85 -12.73 -5.92 1.45
N CYS A 86 -13.16 -7.14 1.68
CA CYS A 86 -12.39 -8.24 2.25
C CYS A 86 -12.17 -9.30 1.15
N LYS A 87 -11.41 -10.36 1.45
CA LYS A 87 -11.20 -11.48 0.53
C LYS A 87 -12.53 -12.17 0.13
N GLU A 88 -13.47 -12.22 1.06
CA GLU A 88 -14.76 -12.91 0.95
C GLU A 88 -15.80 -12.08 0.18
N GLY A 89 -15.59 -10.77 0.04
CA GLY A 89 -16.53 -9.88 -0.66
C GLY A 89 -16.58 -8.47 -0.08
N TYR A 90 -17.72 -7.81 -0.29
CA TYR A 90 -17.99 -6.45 0.18
C TYR A 90 -18.94 -6.49 1.37
N PHE A 91 -18.56 -5.78 2.43
CA PHE A 91 -19.31 -5.69 3.67
C PHE A 91 -19.55 -4.23 4.02
N ASN A 92 -20.71 -3.94 4.60
CA ASN A 92 -21.03 -2.61 5.10
C ASN A 92 -20.66 -2.51 6.58
N ILE A 93 -20.09 -1.37 6.98
CA ILE A 93 -19.82 -1.03 8.37
C ILE A 93 -21.15 -0.66 9.05
N VAL A 94 -21.50 -1.39 10.10
CA VAL A 94 -22.74 -1.22 10.87
C VAL A 94 -22.53 -0.45 12.17
N TYR A 95 -21.33 -0.49 12.76
CA TYR A 95 -20.94 0.36 13.88
C TYR A 95 -19.42 0.53 13.97
N VAL A 96 -18.99 1.60 14.65
CA VAL A 96 -17.60 1.88 14.99
C VAL A 96 -17.56 2.28 16.46
N ASP A 97 -16.68 1.65 17.23
CA ASP A 97 -16.30 2.09 18.57
C ASP A 97 -14.77 2.19 18.68
N ASP A 98 -14.25 2.52 19.86
CA ASP A 98 -12.81 2.73 20.07
C ASP A 98 -11.98 1.43 19.96
N TYR A 99 -12.63 0.28 19.93
CA TYR A 99 -12.00 -1.04 19.94
C TYR A 99 -12.26 -1.83 18.66
N TYR A 100 -13.46 -1.71 18.09
CA TYR A 100 -13.95 -2.54 17.00
C TYR A 100 -14.69 -1.75 15.92
N VAL A 101 -14.60 -2.28 14.70
CA VAL A 101 -15.50 -1.94 13.60
C VAL A 101 -16.37 -3.16 13.33
N GLY A 102 -17.69 -2.99 13.43
CA GLY A 102 -18.65 -4.03 13.11
C GLY A 102 -19.00 -4.03 11.64
N LEU A 103 -18.88 -5.17 10.98
CA LEU A 103 -19.38 -5.40 9.62
C LEU A 103 -20.69 -6.17 9.63
N ALA A 104 -21.58 -5.86 8.70
CA ALA A 104 -22.84 -6.59 8.54
C ALA A 104 -22.59 -8.07 8.22
N ASP A 105 -23.26 -8.97 8.94
CA ASP A 105 -23.26 -10.41 8.67
C ASP A 105 -24.61 -10.82 8.03
N PRO A 106 -24.61 -11.73 7.02
CA PRO A 106 -25.85 -12.25 6.42
C PRO A 106 -26.86 -12.85 7.41
N ASP A 107 -26.39 -13.39 8.54
CA ASP A 107 -27.23 -14.02 9.56
C ASP A 107 -27.82 -13.01 10.56
N GLY A 108 -27.71 -11.70 10.27
CA GLY A 108 -28.22 -10.63 11.13
C GLY A 108 -27.35 -10.36 12.36
N SER A 109 -26.11 -10.87 12.36
CA SER A 109 -25.09 -10.59 13.37
C SER A 109 -24.09 -9.53 12.87
N SER A 110 -22.98 -9.35 13.58
CA SER A 110 -21.89 -8.48 13.14
C SER A 110 -20.53 -9.15 13.28
N ILE A 111 -19.71 -9.02 12.24
CA ILE A 111 -18.31 -9.46 12.27
C ILE A 111 -17.49 -8.33 12.86
N SER A 112 -16.83 -8.59 13.99
CA SER A 112 -15.96 -7.60 14.63
C SER A 112 -14.56 -7.64 14.03
N LEU A 113 -14.18 -6.56 13.33
CA LEU A 113 -12.80 -6.36 12.91
C LEU A 113 -11.99 -5.81 14.08
N ALA A 114 -11.13 -6.66 14.65
CA ALA A 114 -10.16 -6.22 15.65
C ALA A 114 -9.10 -5.37 14.95
N SER A 115 -8.99 -4.10 15.38
CA SER A 115 -8.16 -3.07 14.77
C SER A 115 -6.80 -3.61 14.30
N LYS A 116 -6.00 -4.23 15.18
CA LYS A 116 -4.59 -4.54 14.86
C LYS A 116 -4.35 -5.50 13.68
N ASN A 117 -5.28 -6.37 13.30
CA ASN A 117 -5.06 -7.37 12.24
C ASN A 117 -5.93 -7.13 10.99
N SER A 118 -6.94 -6.27 11.06
CA SER A 118 -7.89 -6.07 9.97
C SER A 118 -7.42 -5.13 8.86
N TYR A 119 -6.35 -4.36 9.05
CA TYR A 119 -5.95 -3.30 8.12
C TYR A 119 -5.04 -3.78 6.97
N GLN A 120 -4.35 -4.91 7.16
CA GLN A 120 -3.44 -5.44 6.13
C GLN A 120 -4.21 -6.13 5.00
N ASP A 121 -5.35 -6.75 5.32
CA ASP A 121 -6.10 -7.60 4.39
C ASP A 121 -7.39 -6.97 3.85
N ASN A 122 -7.79 -5.79 4.37
CA ASN A 122 -9.03 -5.13 3.99
C ASN A 122 -8.77 -3.74 3.39
N THR A 123 -9.58 -3.38 2.40
CA THR A 123 -9.56 -2.06 1.78
C THR A 123 -10.94 -1.41 1.89
N PHE A 124 -11.01 -0.09 1.79
CA PHE A 124 -12.23 0.57 1.35
C PHE A 124 -12.63 0.07 -0.04
N ALA A 125 -13.88 0.28 -0.41
CA ALA A 125 -14.39 -0.15 -1.70
C ALA A 125 -13.68 0.49 -2.91
N ASP A 126 -13.02 1.65 -2.72
CA ASP A 126 -12.18 2.32 -3.73
C ASP A 126 -10.76 1.74 -3.87
N GLY A 127 -10.42 0.72 -3.07
CA GLY A 127 -9.12 0.06 -3.10
C GLY A 127 -8.07 0.66 -2.17
N THR A 128 -8.38 1.74 -1.45
CA THR A 128 -7.49 2.28 -0.42
C THR A 128 -7.47 1.33 0.78
N PRO A 129 -6.29 0.93 1.30
CA PRO A 129 -6.22 0.11 2.50
C PRO A 129 -6.96 0.73 3.68
N PHE A 130 -7.68 -0.11 4.42
CA PHE A 130 -8.45 0.33 5.57
C PHE A 130 -7.49 0.77 6.67
N GLY A 131 -7.56 2.02 7.13
CA GLY A 131 -6.64 2.59 8.13
C GLY A 131 -6.09 3.95 7.72
N ILE A 132 -5.17 4.51 8.52
CA ILE A 132 -4.51 5.79 8.23
C ILE A 132 -3.15 5.51 7.60
N LYS A 133 -2.85 6.14 6.46
CA LYS A 133 -1.50 6.15 5.89
C LYS A 133 -0.53 6.82 6.88
N SER A 134 0.45 6.06 7.37
CA SER A 134 1.45 6.51 8.35
C SER A 134 2.64 7.20 7.71
#